data_AF-A0AAQ3MI74-F1
#
_entry.id   AF-A0AAQ3MI74-F1
#
_cell.length_a   1.000
_cell.length_b   1.000
_cell.length_c   1.000
_cell.angle_alpha   90.00
_cell.angle_beta   90.00
_cell.angle_gamma   90.00
#
_symmetry.space_group_name_H-M   'P 1'
#
loop_
_entity.id
_entity.type
_entity.pdbx_description
1 polymer ?
#
loop_
_entity_poly.entity_id
_entity_poly.type
_entity_poly.pdbx_seq_one_letter_code
_entity_poly.pdbx_strand_id
1 'polypeptide(L)'
;MMGSRDEDEAAKLLRAQTHVWNHIFNFINSMSLKCVVELGIADIIHNHGQPISLSNLIASLPIHSSKTHFIPRLMRIMVHSGFFSQLNHNDNDLEVKYALTDASLLLLKSHQMSVAPLLQAELDPVLTNP
;
A
#
# COMPACT_ATOMS: atom_id res chain seq x y z
N MET A 1 35.65 -28.32 -1.38
CA MET A 1 35.57 -27.37 -2.50
C MET A 1 34.32 -27.55 -3.38
N MET A 2 33.75 -28.77 -3.50
CA MET A 2 32.49 -29.00 -4.23
C MET A 2 31.26 -28.33 -3.56
N GLY A 3 31.15 -28.41 -2.22
CA GLY A 3 30.01 -27.85 -1.47
C GLY A 3 29.84 -26.33 -1.55
N SER A 4 30.93 -25.55 -1.66
CA SER A 4 30.80 -24.08 -1.77
C SER A 4 30.34 -23.62 -3.15
N ARG A 5 30.48 -24.46 -4.18
CA ARG A 5 30.02 -24.15 -5.54
C ARG A 5 28.53 -24.37 -5.67
N ASP A 6 28.03 -25.45 -5.08
CA ASP A 6 26.60 -25.77 -5.07
C ASP A 6 25.80 -24.78 -4.19
N GLU A 7 26.38 -24.32 -3.07
CA GLU A 7 25.80 -23.25 -2.24
C GLU A 7 25.73 -21.89 -2.97
N ASP A 8 26.77 -21.53 -3.74
CA ASP A 8 26.79 -20.30 -4.54
C ASP A 8 25.79 -20.36 -5.71
N GLU A 9 25.61 -21.53 -6.31
CA GLU A 9 24.59 -21.76 -7.35
C GLU A 9 23.17 -21.67 -6.78
N ALA A 10 22.90 -22.27 -5.62
CA ALA A 10 21.62 -22.17 -4.93
C ALA A 10 21.27 -20.73 -4.57
N ALA A 11 22.24 -19.95 -4.05
CA ALA A 11 22.05 -18.55 -3.73
C ALA A 11 21.76 -17.70 -4.97
N LYS A 12 22.43 -17.97 -6.11
CA LYS A 12 22.15 -17.31 -7.39
C LYS A 12 20.74 -17.61 -7.88
N LEU A 13 20.32 -18.86 -7.84
CA LEU A 13 18.98 -19.25 -8.26
C LEU A 13 17.90 -18.60 -7.38
N LEU A 14 18.10 -18.54 -6.06
CA LEU A 14 17.18 -17.87 -5.13
C LEU A 14 17.04 -16.37 -5.44
N ARG A 15 18.14 -15.68 -5.76
CA ARG A 15 18.10 -14.27 -6.18
C ARG A 15 17.35 -14.10 -7.50
N ALA A 16 17.60 -14.97 -8.47
CA ALA A 16 16.90 -14.95 -9.75
C ALA A 16 15.38 -15.18 -9.57
N GLN A 17 14.98 -16.15 -8.74
CA GLN A 17 13.57 -16.39 -8.40
C GLN A 17 12.95 -15.18 -7.71
N THR A 18 13.64 -14.58 -6.74
CA THR A 18 13.17 -13.37 -6.06
C THR A 18 12.94 -12.23 -7.05
N HIS A 19 13.86 -12.02 -8.00
CA HIS A 19 13.74 -11.01 -9.03
C HIS A 19 12.52 -11.25 -9.94
N VAL A 20 12.33 -12.48 -10.41
CA VAL A 20 11.18 -12.86 -11.25
C VAL A 20 9.86 -12.72 -10.48
N TRP A 21 9.79 -13.19 -9.24
CA TRP A 21 8.60 -13.05 -8.40
C TRP A 21 8.26 -11.59 -8.11
N ASN A 22 9.25 -10.74 -7.84
CA ASN A 22 9.02 -9.32 -7.65
C ASN A 22 8.36 -8.70 -8.88
N HIS A 23 8.79 -9.05 -10.09
CA HIS A 23 8.13 -8.57 -11.32
C HIS A 23 6.74 -9.16 -11.52
N ILE A 24 6.54 -10.47 -11.32
CA ILE A 24 5.23 -11.12 -11.44
C ILE A 24 4.21 -10.50 -10.50
N PHE A 25 4.61 -10.17 -9.27
CA PHE A 25 3.69 -9.67 -8.24
C PHE A 25 3.68 -8.15 -8.12
N ASN A 26 4.48 -7.40 -8.87
CA ASN A 26 4.56 -5.94 -8.73
C ASN A 26 3.22 -5.24 -9.03
N PHE A 27 2.37 -5.83 -9.87
CA PHE A 27 1.03 -5.28 -10.15
C PHE A 27 0.17 -5.15 -8.89
N ILE A 28 0.42 -5.97 -7.86
CA ILE A 28 -0.29 -5.89 -6.57
C ILE A 28 -0.06 -4.52 -5.94
N ASN A 29 1.13 -3.93 -6.06
CA ASN A 29 1.42 -2.59 -5.55
C ASN A 29 0.57 -1.54 -6.27
N SER A 30 0.50 -1.58 -7.59
CA SER A 30 -0.30 -0.66 -8.40
C SER A 30 -1.80 -0.79 -8.12
N MET A 31 -2.32 -2.03 -8.06
CA MET A 31 -3.74 -2.28 -7.76
C MET A 31 -4.12 -1.91 -6.33
N SER A 32 -3.21 -2.11 -5.37
CA SER A 32 -3.42 -1.68 -3.99
C SER A 32 -3.46 -0.15 -3.90
N LEU A 33 -2.58 0.55 -4.62
CA LEU A 33 -2.59 2.00 -4.69
C LEU A 33 -3.87 2.54 -5.35
N LYS A 34 -4.35 1.89 -6.41
CA LYS A 34 -5.65 2.19 -7.02
C LYS A 34 -6.78 2.08 -5.99
N CYS A 35 -6.79 1.00 -5.19
CA CYS A 35 -7.78 0.81 -4.13
C CYS A 35 -7.72 1.93 -3.08
N VAL A 36 -6.53 2.40 -2.69
CA VAL A 36 -6.36 3.55 -1.79
C VAL A 36 -7.01 4.82 -2.34
N VAL A 37 -6.80 5.10 -3.63
CA VAL A 37 -7.37 6.28 -4.30
C VAL A 37 -8.89 6.16 -4.46
N GLU A 38 -9.39 5.00 -4.89
CA GLU A 38 -10.83 4.75 -5.06
C GLU A 38 -11.58 4.81 -3.72
N LEU A 39 -11.00 4.28 -2.66
CA LEU A 39 -11.55 4.34 -1.30
C LEU A 39 -11.38 5.70 -0.63
N GLY A 40 -10.59 6.61 -1.21
CA GLY A 40 -10.32 7.93 -0.63
C GLY A 40 -9.56 7.86 0.71
N ILE A 41 -8.74 6.82 0.92
CA ILE A 41 -8.04 6.61 2.20
C ILE A 41 -7.15 7.82 2.56
N ALA A 42 -6.42 8.36 1.58
CA ALA A 42 -5.56 9.52 1.81
C ALA A 42 -6.38 10.75 2.25
N ASP A 43 -7.51 11.02 1.60
CA ASP A 43 -8.41 12.11 1.97
C ASP A 43 -9.03 11.89 3.36
N ILE A 44 -9.41 10.66 3.71
CA ILE A 44 -9.93 10.31 5.05
C ILE A 44 -8.90 10.63 6.13
N ILE A 45 -7.65 10.20 5.96
CA ILE A 45 -6.58 10.47 6.92
C ILE A 45 -6.30 11.98 7.00
N HIS A 46 -6.26 12.68 5.85
CA HIS A 46 -6.06 14.12 5.79
C HIS A 46 -7.14 14.88 6.55
N ASN A 47 -8.41 14.57 6.29
CA ASN A 47 -9.56 15.23 6.90
C ASN A 47 -9.69 14.92 8.40
N HIS A 48 -9.11 13.81 8.87
CA HIS A 48 -9.01 13.52 10.31
C HIS A 48 -8.06 14.46 11.04
N GLY A 49 -7.09 15.08 10.34
CA GLY A 49 -6.18 16.11 10.86
C GLY A 49 -5.03 15.60 11.74
N GLN A 50 -4.99 14.31 12.03
CA GLN A 50 -4.01 13.64 12.89
C GLN A 50 -3.89 12.16 12.50
N PRO A 51 -2.89 11.41 13.00
CA PRO A 51 -2.79 9.99 12.70
C PRO A 51 -4.07 9.23 13.10
N ILE A 52 -4.65 8.48 12.17
CA ILE A 52 -5.93 7.77 12.35
C ILE A 52 -5.68 6.35 12.86
N SER A 53 -6.49 5.86 13.79
CA SER A 53 -6.44 4.45 14.18
C SER A 53 -7.05 3.54 13.11
N LEU A 54 -6.66 2.27 13.09
CA LEU A 54 -7.21 1.29 12.14
C LEU A 54 -8.74 1.17 12.22
N SER A 55 -9.31 1.14 13.42
CA SER A 55 -10.75 1.08 13.66
C SER A 55 -11.49 2.30 13.13
N ASN A 56 -10.98 3.50 13.41
CA ASN A 56 -11.56 4.76 12.93
C ASN A 56 -11.45 4.87 11.40
N LEU A 57 -10.35 4.40 10.81
CA LEU A 57 -10.19 4.31 9.37
C LEU A 57 -11.24 3.38 8.76
N ILE A 58 -11.39 2.16 9.29
CA ILE A 58 -12.39 1.19 8.82
C ILE A 58 -13.81 1.74 8.94
N ALA A 59 -14.14 2.42 10.05
CA ALA A 59 -15.45 3.02 10.26
C ALA A 59 -15.75 4.17 9.28
N SER A 60 -14.71 4.83 8.76
CA SER A 60 -14.85 5.95 7.81
C SER A 60 -14.91 5.49 6.35
N LEU A 61 -14.64 4.22 6.06
CA LEU A 61 -14.59 3.70 4.70
C LEU A 61 -16.00 3.33 4.19
N PRO A 62 -16.32 3.68 2.92
CA PRO A 62 -17.60 3.34 2.32
C PRO A 62 -17.64 1.88 1.83
N ILE A 63 -17.38 0.92 2.72
CA ILE A 63 -17.27 -0.51 2.39
C ILE A 63 -18.21 -1.37 3.23
N HIS A 64 -18.63 -2.50 2.67
CA HIS A 64 -19.44 -3.47 3.40
C HIS A 64 -18.62 -4.14 4.52
N SER A 65 -19.28 -4.46 5.65
CA SER A 65 -18.64 -5.06 6.84
C SER A 65 -17.84 -6.33 6.52
N SER A 66 -18.30 -7.14 5.56
CA SER A 66 -17.61 -8.35 5.09
C SER A 66 -16.25 -8.09 4.43
N LYS A 67 -15.92 -6.85 4.05
CA LYS A 67 -14.64 -6.47 3.40
C LYS A 67 -13.67 -5.78 4.34
N THR A 68 -14.08 -5.41 5.55
CA THR A 68 -13.26 -4.65 6.51
C THR A 68 -11.97 -5.37 6.89
N HIS A 69 -11.99 -6.71 6.94
CA HIS A 69 -10.82 -7.53 7.24
C HIS A 69 -9.69 -7.46 6.20
N PHE A 70 -9.94 -6.89 5.01
CA PHE A 70 -8.89 -6.65 4.00
C PHE A 70 -8.11 -5.36 4.24
N ILE A 71 -8.71 -4.37 4.92
CA ILE A 71 -8.10 -3.04 5.14
C ILE A 71 -6.77 -3.11 5.91
N PRO A 72 -6.61 -3.92 6.98
CA PRO A 72 -5.32 -4.03 7.65
C PRO A 72 -4.20 -4.56 6.74
N ARG A 73 -4.55 -5.46 5.79
CA ARG A 73 -3.58 -5.99 4.82
C ARG A 73 -3.21 -4.95 3.78
N LEU A 74 -4.20 -4.23 3.25
CA LEU A 74 -3.99 -3.11 2.33
C LEU A 74 -3.07 -2.06 2.94
N MET A 75 -3.37 -1.60 4.16
CA MET A 75 -2.57 -0.60 4.86
C MET A 75 -1.13 -1.08 5.09
N ARG A 76 -0.92 -2.37 5.42
CA ARG A 76 0.43 -2.93 5.57
C ARG A 76 1.24 -2.85 4.27
N ILE A 77 0.63 -3.18 3.13
CA ILE A 77 1.30 -3.06 1.82
C ILE A 77 1.65 -1.60 1.56
N MET A 78 0.73 -0.67 1.80
CA MET A 78 0.96 0.76 1.53
C MET A 78 1.97 1.40 2.48
N VAL A 79 2.04 0.96 3.74
CA VAL A 79 3.10 1.36 4.68
C VAL A 79 4.45 0.85 4.20
N HIS A 80 4.54 -0.42 3.82
CA HIS A 80 5.78 -1.00 3.31
C HIS A 80 6.26 -0.31 2.02
N SER A 81 5.32 0.09 1.16
CA SER A 81 5.59 0.85 -0.06
C SER A 81 5.80 2.36 0.16
N GLY A 82 5.80 2.83 1.42
CA GLY A 82 6.14 4.22 1.77
C GLY A 82 5.03 5.26 1.58
N PHE A 83 3.81 4.84 1.25
CA PHE A 83 2.67 5.77 1.10
C PHE A 83 2.11 6.23 2.44
N PHE A 84 2.21 5.42 3.50
CA PHE A 84 1.75 5.80 4.83
C PHE A 84 2.79 5.44 5.87
N SER A 85 2.85 6.22 6.95
CA SER A 85 3.66 5.87 8.11
C SER A 85 2.81 5.18 9.17
N GLN A 86 3.34 4.10 9.74
CA GLN A 86 2.76 3.44 10.89
C GLN A 86 3.33 4.04 12.18
N LEU A 87 2.45 4.49 13.09
CA LEU A 87 2.80 4.99 14.41
C LEU A 87 2.25 4.04 15.47
N ASN A 88 3.13 3.51 16.31
CA ASN A 88 2.76 2.76 17.51
C ASN A 88 2.99 3.70 18.69
N HIS A 89 1.92 4.21 19.31
CA HIS A 89 2.06 5.27 20.30
C HIS A 89 2.24 4.67 21.70
N ASN A 90 3.47 4.36 22.10
CA ASN A 90 3.81 3.78 23.43
C ASN A 90 3.16 2.40 23.72
N ASP A 91 3.69 1.69 24.72
CA ASP A 91 3.24 0.34 25.11
C ASP A 91 1.77 0.26 25.58
N ASN A 92 1.09 1.39 25.74
CA ASN A 92 -0.29 1.48 26.23
C ASN A 92 -1.36 1.60 25.13
N ASP A 93 -0.97 1.90 23.89
CA ASP A 93 -1.93 2.15 22.82
C ASP A 93 -2.10 0.85 22.03
N LEU A 94 -3.27 0.22 22.24
CA LEU A 94 -3.57 -1.13 21.75
C LEU A 94 -3.73 -1.21 20.22
N GLU A 95 -3.82 -0.05 19.56
CA GLU A 95 -4.15 0.02 18.14
C GLU A 95 -3.15 0.87 17.35
N VAL A 96 -2.77 0.33 16.20
CA VAL A 96 -1.93 0.99 15.22
C VAL A 96 -2.58 2.26 14.65
N LYS A 97 -1.79 3.33 14.50
CA LYS A 97 -2.20 4.56 13.85
C LYS A 97 -1.45 4.79 12.53
N TYR A 98 -2.11 5.42 11.57
CA TYR A 98 -1.57 5.72 10.25
C TYR A 98 -1.56 7.22 9.99
N ALA A 99 -0.47 7.71 9.41
CA ALA A 99 -0.36 9.08 8.95
C ALA A 99 0.10 9.15 7.49
N LEU A 100 -0.15 10.29 6.85
CA LEU A 100 0.30 10.56 5.49
C LEU A 100 1.83 10.70 5.44
N THR A 101 2.40 10.34 4.30
CA THR A 101 3.76 10.69 3.90
C THR A 101 3.68 11.67 2.72
N ASP A 102 4.80 12.24 2.30
CA ASP A 102 4.85 13.08 1.10
C ASP A 102 4.29 12.37 -0.14
N ALA A 103 4.47 11.05 -0.24
CA ALA A 103 3.94 10.26 -1.35
C ALA A 103 2.39 10.20 -1.33
N SER A 104 1.76 10.01 -0.17
CA SER A 104 0.29 10.01 -0.10
C SER A 104 -0.34 11.40 -0.13
N LEU A 105 0.41 12.48 0.14
CA LEU A 105 -0.06 13.85 -0.11
C LEU A 105 -0.36 14.08 -1.61
N LEU A 106 0.42 13.47 -2.50
CA LEU A 106 0.18 13.52 -3.95
C LEU A 106 -1.05 12.71 -4.39
N LEU A 107 -1.70 11.98 -3.49
CA LEU A 107 -2.95 11.26 -3.79
C LEU A 107 -4.20 12.06 -3.37
N LEU A 108 -4.04 13.16 -2.62
CA LEU A 108 -5.15 13.97 -2.17
C LEU A 108 -5.84 14.65 -3.35
N LYS A 109 -7.17 14.71 -3.33
CA LYS A 109 -7.94 15.35 -4.41
C LYS A 109 -7.79 16.88 -4.40
N SER A 110 -7.51 17.46 -3.24
CA SER A 110 -7.31 18.89 -3.04
C SER A 110 -5.90 19.38 -3.39
N HIS A 111 -4.94 18.46 -3.57
CA HIS A 111 -3.55 18.84 -3.82
C HIS A 111 -3.34 19.25 -5.28
N GLN A 112 -2.73 20.41 -5.52
CA GLN A 112 -2.53 20.94 -6.89
C GLN A 112 -1.73 19.99 -7.79
N MET A 113 -0.77 19.29 -7.19
CA MET A 113 0.08 18.30 -7.89
C MET A 113 -0.44 16.86 -7.72
N SER A 114 -1.75 16.67 -7.54
CA SER A 114 -2.30 15.34 -7.35
C SER A 114 -2.04 14.45 -8.57
N VAL A 115 -1.50 13.26 -8.33
CA VAL A 115 -1.28 12.22 -9.35
C VAL A 115 -2.39 11.18 -9.38
N ALA A 116 -3.41 11.31 -8.51
CA ALA A 116 -4.55 10.41 -8.48
C ALA A 116 -5.28 10.28 -9.83
N PRO A 117 -5.52 11.37 -10.61
CA PRO A 117 -6.15 11.26 -11.93
C PRO A 117 -5.31 10.47 -12.93
N LEU A 118 -3.98 10.65 -12.89
CA LEU A 118 -3.06 9.90 -13.76
C LEU A 118 -3.08 8.41 -13.42
N LEU A 119 -3.00 8.07 -12.12
CA LEU A 119 -3.11 6.67 -11.67
C LEU A 119 -4.43 6.03 -12.12
N GLN A 120 -5.54 6.76 -12.02
CA GLN A 120 -6.85 6.26 -12.45
C GLN A 120 -6.91 6.04 -13.96
N ALA A 121 -6.34 6.95 -14.76
CA ALA A 121 -6.26 6.79 -16.21
C ALA A 121 -5.43 5.56 -16.59
N GLU A 122 -4.17 5.48 -16.12
CA GLU A 122 -3.25 4.39 -16.48
C GLU A 122 -3.74 2.99 -16.07
N LEU A 123 -4.51 2.92 -14.98
CA LEU A 123 -5.06 1.66 -14.46
C LEU A 123 -6.53 1.46 -14.82
N ASP A 124 -7.06 2.21 -15.79
CA ASP A 124 -8.38 1.99 -16.33
C ASP A 124 -8.41 0.66 -17.11
N PRO A 125 -9.43 -0.21 -16.90
CA PRO A 125 -9.55 -1.46 -17.65
C PRO A 125 -9.48 -1.29 -19.17
N VAL A 126 -9.92 -0.16 -19.71
CA VAL A 126 -9.81 0.15 -21.15
C VAL A 126 -8.36 0.15 -21.63
N LEU A 127 -7.43 0.60 -20.79
CA LEU A 127 -6.00 0.68 -21.11
C LEU A 127 -5.19 -0.54 -20.63
N THR A 128 -5.68 -1.28 -19.63
CA THR A 128 -4.97 -2.44 -19.07
C THR A 128 -5.42 -3.78 -19.63
N ASN A 129 -6.55 -3.83 -20.33
CA ASN A 129 -6.99 -5.05 -21.02
C ASN A 129 -6.16 -5.24 -22.30
N PRO A 130 -5.53 -6.41 -22.51
CA PRO A 130 -4.72 -6.70 -23.70
C PRO A 130 -5.53 -6.84 -24.99
#